data_AF-A0A1H7NJY9-F1
#
_entry.id   AF-A0A1H7NJY9-F1
#
_cell.length_a   1.000
_cell.length_b   1.000
_cell.length_c   1.000
_cell.angle_alpha   90.00
_cell.angle_beta   90.00
_cell.angle_gamma   90.00
#
_symmetry.space_group_name_H-M   'P 1'
#
loop_
_entity.id
_entity.type
_entity.pdbx_description
1 polymer ?
#
loop_
_entity_poly.entity_id
_entity_poly.type
_entity_poly.pdbx_seq_one_letter_code
_entity_poly.pdbx_strand_id
1 'polypeptide(L)'
;MRMFGAPGTGTLADPAGLPLLSLILTLCFLVFTPLTNGIVRLMENQADVYSLEHAEEPDGMAIALLRTANYRAASPGRLEEWLFYDHPAIARRIERAVEWKRLHGRG
;
A
#
# COMPACT_ATOMS: atom_id res chain seq x y z
N MET A 1 37.30 -22.23 14.93
CA MET A 1 36.16 -21.36 14.60
C MET A 1 36.26 -20.92 13.15
N ARG A 2 35.48 -21.49 12.24
CA ARG A 2 35.28 -20.95 10.89
C ARG A 2 33.91 -20.27 10.90
N MET A 3 33.89 -18.97 11.09
CA MET A 3 32.62 -18.21 11.14
C MET A 3 32.04 -17.90 9.76
N PHE A 4 32.73 -18.22 8.65
CA PHE A 4 32.26 -17.88 7.29
C PHE A 4 32.72 -18.86 6.19
N GLY A 5 32.72 -20.16 6.44
CA GLY A 5 33.05 -21.14 5.40
C GLY A 5 32.17 -22.37 5.51
N ALA A 6 31.02 -22.36 4.83
CA ALA A 6 30.21 -23.55 4.67
C ALA A 6 30.94 -24.52 3.72
N PRO A 7 31.34 -25.73 4.17
CA PRO A 7 31.82 -26.76 3.26
C PRO A 7 30.61 -27.28 2.48
N GLY A 8 30.38 -26.81 1.26
CA GLY A 8 29.23 -27.27 0.48
C GLY A 8 28.83 -26.52 -0.79
N THR A 9 29.43 -25.38 -1.16
CA THR A 9 29.03 -24.66 -2.39
C THR A 9 29.55 -25.34 -3.67
N GLY A 10 29.15 -26.57 -3.92
CA GLY A 10 29.57 -27.37 -5.08
C GLY A 10 28.44 -27.64 -6.08
N THR A 11 27.17 -27.55 -5.66
CA THR A 11 26.02 -27.82 -6.55
C THR A 11 24.84 -26.89 -6.23
N LEU A 12 24.05 -26.55 -7.25
CA LEU A 12 22.84 -25.70 -7.11
C LEU A 12 21.76 -26.33 -6.19
N ALA A 13 21.85 -27.63 -5.93
CA ALA A 13 20.91 -28.39 -5.12
C ALA A 13 21.25 -28.41 -3.62
N ASP A 14 22.32 -27.72 -3.17
CA ASP A 14 22.69 -27.72 -1.75
C ASP A 14 21.74 -26.84 -0.91
N PRO A 15 21.00 -27.41 0.07
CA PRO A 15 20.14 -26.65 0.96
C PRO A 15 20.88 -25.62 1.83
N ALA A 16 22.22 -25.69 1.97
CA ALA A 16 23.00 -24.68 2.69
C ALA A 16 22.94 -23.28 2.04
N GLY A 17 22.53 -23.18 0.77
CA GLY A 17 22.28 -21.89 0.09
C GLY A 17 20.96 -21.21 0.45
N LEU A 18 20.01 -21.92 1.08
CA LEU A 18 18.65 -21.42 1.36
C LEU A 18 18.62 -20.19 2.28
N PRO A 19 19.45 -20.07 3.35
CA PRO A 19 19.45 -18.87 4.18
C PRO A 19 19.88 -17.61 3.41
N LEU A 20 20.90 -17.72 2.55
CA LEU A 20 21.36 -16.60 1.73
C LEU A 20 20.31 -16.21 0.69
N LEU A 21 19.70 -17.19 0.02
CA LEU A 21 18.60 -16.95 -0.90
C LEU A 21 17.42 -16.27 -0.20
N SER A 22 17.03 -16.75 0.98
CA SER A 22 15.97 -16.16 1.80
C SER A 22 16.26 -14.71 2.16
N LEU A 23 17.50 -14.39 2.53
CA LEU A 23 17.93 -13.02 2.83
C LEU A 23 17.81 -12.11 1.61
N ILE A 24 18.31 -12.56 0.45
CA ILE A 24 18.23 -11.80 -0.81
C ILE A 24 16.76 -11.55 -1.17
N LEU A 25 15.92 -12.60 -1.14
CA LEU A 25 14.50 -12.47 -1.43
C LEU A 25 13.80 -11.52 -0.46
N THR A 26 14.11 -11.59 0.84
CA THR A 26 13.54 -10.69 1.85
C THR A 26 13.90 -9.24 1.57
N LEU A 27 15.16 -8.96 1.22
CA LEU A 27 15.61 -7.61 0.86
C LEU A 27 14.94 -7.12 -0.42
N CYS A 28 14.79 -7.99 -1.42
CA CYS A 28 14.04 -7.67 -2.62
C CYS A 28 12.60 -7.30 -2.28
N PHE A 29 11.87 -8.15 -1.54
CA PHE A 29 10.49 -7.88 -1.16
C PHE A 29 10.37 -6.59 -0.36
N LEU A 30 11.25 -6.34 0.62
CA LEU A 30 11.26 -5.13 1.43
C LEU A 30 11.35 -3.86 0.58
N VAL A 31 12.18 -3.87 -0.48
CA VAL A 31 12.35 -2.73 -1.40
C VAL A 31 11.18 -2.62 -2.39
N PHE A 32 10.64 -3.74 -2.86
CA PHE A 32 9.53 -3.74 -3.81
C PHE A 32 8.19 -3.37 -3.17
N THR A 33 7.96 -3.66 -1.89
CA THR A 33 6.73 -3.32 -1.17
C THR A 33 6.31 -1.84 -1.30
N PRO A 34 7.15 -0.84 -0.98
CA PRO A 34 6.73 0.57 -1.12
C PRO A 34 6.45 0.96 -2.58
N LEU A 35 7.11 0.33 -3.56
CA LEU A 35 6.84 0.55 -4.98
C LEU A 35 5.46 0.02 -5.36
N THR A 36 5.14 -1.23 -5.02
CA THR A 36 3.84 -1.83 -5.32
C THR A 36 2.71 -1.09 -4.59
N ASN A 37 2.93 -0.72 -3.33
CA ASN A 37 1.98 0.08 -2.56
C ASN A 37 1.75 1.45 -3.23
N GLY A 38 2.81 2.10 -3.74
CA GLY A 38 2.70 3.36 -4.47
C GLY A 38 1.84 3.26 -5.74
N ILE A 39 1.99 2.17 -6.50
CA ILE A 39 1.19 1.93 -7.71
C ILE A 39 -0.29 1.74 -7.35
N VAL A 40 -0.60 0.96 -6.32
CA VAL A 40 -1.98 0.76 -5.85
C VAL A 40 -2.58 2.08 -5.38
N ARG A 41 -1.86 2.87 -4.57
CA ARG A 41 -2.34 4.20 -4.15
C ARG A 41 -2.62 5.13 -5.33
N LEU A 42 -1.82 5.07 -6.40
CA LEU A 42 -2.07 5.86 -7.61
C LEU A 42 -3.37 5.43 -8.30
N MET A 43 -3.59 4.11 -8.44
CA MET A 43 -4.81 3.56 -9.04
C MET A 43 -6.04 3.89 -8.21
N GLU A 44 -5.96 3.76 -6.88
CA GLU A 44 -7.04 4.14 -5.96
C GLU A 44 -7.39 5.63 -6.07
N ASN A 45 -6.39 6.50 -6.20
CA ASN A 45 -6.63 7.93 -6.40
C ASN A 45 -7.34 8.21 -7.73
N GLN A 46 -6.98 7.51 -8.80
CA GLN A 46 -7.64 7.64 -10.09
C GLN A 46 -9.07 7.10 -10.05
N ALA A 47 -9.29 5.98 -9.34
CA ALA A 47 -10.62 5.42 -9.14
C ALA A 47 -11.53 6.35 -8.31
N ASP A 48 -11.00 6.96 -7.24
CA ASP A 48 -11.70 7.97 -6.45
C ASP A 48 -12.15 9.14 -7.32
N VAL A 49 -11.23 9.72 -8.10
CA VAL A 49 -11.54 10.84 -9.02
C VAL A 49 -12.58 10.44 -10.05
N TYR A 50 -12.40 9.29 -10.71
CA TYR A 50 -13.36 8.77 -11.69
C TYR A 50 -14.76 8.62 -11.06
N SER A 51 -14.83 8.06 -9.86
CA SER A 51 -16.11 7.88 -9.16
C SER A 51 -16.80 9.20 -8.84
N LEU A 52 -16.06 10.22 -8.42
CA LEU A 52 -16.61 11.55 -8.14
C LEU A 52 -17.10 12.23 -9.42
N GLU A 53 -16.37 12.09 -10.53
CA GLU A 53 -16.74 12.69 -11.82
C GLU A 53 -17.95 12.03 -12.48
N HIS A 54 -18.16 10.72 -12.28
CA HIS A 54 -19.18 9.96 -13.01
C HIS A 54 -20.40 9.58 -12.17
N ALA A 55 -20.18 9.25 -10.88
CA ALA A 55 -21.29 8.96 -9.97
C ALA A 55 -21.79 10.22 -9.28
N GLU A 56 -20.93 11.23 -9.09
CA GLU A 56 -21.26 12.49 -8.40
C GLU A 56 -21.84 12.30 -6.99
N GLU A 57 -21.45 11.22 -6.31
CA GLU A 57 -21.95 10.84 -4.98
C GLU A 57 -20.83 10.91 -3.91
N PRO A 58 -20.36 12.13 -3.54
CA PRO A 58 -19.27 12.30 -2.58
C PRO A 58 -19.65 11.78 -1.18
N ASP A 59 -20.91 11.93 -0.76
CA ASP A 59 -21.38 11.44 0.54
C ASP A 59 -21.50 9.91 0.53
N GLY A 60 -21.99 9.33 -0.57
CA GLY A 60 -22.05 7.88 -0.77
C GLY A 60 -20.65 7.26 -0.70
N MET A 61 -19.67 7.87 -1.36
CA MET A 61 -18.26 7.49 -1.28
C MET A 61 -17.72 7.57 0.15
N ALA A 62 -17.97 8.69 0.86
CA ALA A 62 -17.50 8.87 2.24
C ALA A 62 -18.10 7.82 3.20
N ILE A 63 -19.39 7.53 3.08
CA ILE A 63 -20.07 6.49 3.88
C ILE A 63 -19.48 5.11 3.57
N ALA A 64 -19.27 4.79 2.30
CA ALA A 64 -18.67 3.51 1.89
C ALA A 64 -17.26 3.34 2.49
N LEU A 65 -16.43 4.40 2.43
CA LEU A 65 -15.10 4.40 3.03
C LEU A 65 -15.14 4.23 4.55
N LEU A 66 -16.02 4.97 5.24
CA LEU A 66 -16.18 4.89 6.70
C LEU A 66 -16.56 3.49 7.18
N ARG A 67 -17.38 2.76 6.43
CA ARG A 67 -17.74 1.37 6.76
C ARG A 67 -16.53 0.43 6.78
N THR A 68 -15.45 0.78 6.10
CA THR A 68 -14.19 0.00 6.10
C THR A 68 -13.20 0.46 7.16
N ALA A 69 -13.46 1.57 7.86
CA ALA A 69 -12.51 2.18 8.81
C ALA A 69 -12.22 1.30 10.03
N ASN A 70 -13.13 0.40 10.40
CA ASN A 70 -12.90 -0.52 11.53
C ASN A 70 -11.85 -1.60 11.23
N TYR A 71 -11.53 -1.85 9.96
CA TYR A 71 -10.63 -2.94 9.55
C TYR A 71 -9.22 -2.44 9.20
N ARG A 72 -8.96 -1.12 9.22
CA ARG A 72 -7.65 -0.54 8.87
C ARG A 72 -7.38 0.76 9.61
N ALA A 73 -6.11 1.14 9.72
CA ALA A 73 -5.75 2.45 10.27
C ALA A 73 -6.40 3.55 9.43
N ALA A 74 -7.33 4.31 10.04
CA ALA A 74 -8.11 5.31 9.32
C ALA A 74 -7.28 6.55 8.92
N SER A 75 -6.24 6.87 9.69
CA SER A 75 -5.37 8.03 9.49
C SER A 75 -3.91 7.74 9.91
N PRO A 76 -3.20 6.83 9.21
CA PRO A 76 -1.78 6.58 9.45
C PRO A 76 -0.93 7.82 9.17
N GLY A 77 0.26 7.87 9.78
CA GLY A 77 1.27 8.89 9.47
C GLY A 77 1.70 8.81 8.00
N ARG A 78 2.23 9.90 7.43
CA ARG A 78 2.60 9.93 5.99
C ARG A 78 3.70 8.93 5.63
N LEU A 79 4.71 8.79 6.50
CA LEU A 79 5.80 7.84 6.30
C LEU A 79 5.33 6.39 6.47
N GLU A 80 4.51 6.16 7.50
CA GLU A 80 3.88 4.88 7.76
C GLU A 80 3.01 4.43 6.58
N GLU A 81 2.15 5.31 6.05
CA GLU A 81 1.36 5.02 4.85
C GLU A 81 2.27 4.69 3.66
N TRP A 82 3.29 5.52 3.43
CA TRP A 82 4.16 5.37 2.27
C TRP A 82 4.86 4.02 2.26
N LEU A 83 5.36 3.57 3.42
CA LEU A 83 6.08 2.31 3.60
C LEU A 83 5.14 1.09 3.60
N PHE A 84 4.05 1.14 4.37
CA PHE A 84 3.35 -0.08 4.78
C PHE A 84 1.94 -0.25 4.19
N TYR A 85 1.32 0.83 3.72
CA TYR A 85 -0.09 0.78 3.30
C TYR A 85 -0.21 0.88 1.79
N ASP A 86 -0.87 -0.10 1.20
CA ASP A 86 -1.21 -0.18 -0.21
C ASP A 86 -2.33 0.79 -0.62
N HIS A 87 -3.21 1.15 0.30
CA HIS A 87 -4.30 2.11 0.07
C HIS A 87 -4.03 3.45 0.75
N PRO A 88 -4.56 4.57 0.19
CA PRO A 88 -4.53 5.86 0.89
C PRO A 88 -5.39 5.82 2.16
N ALA A 89 -4.99 6.63 3.14
CA ALA A 89 -5.72 6.86 4.38
C ALA A 89 -7.18 7.21 4.08
N ILE A 90 -8.10 6.59 4.83
CA ILE A 90 -9.54 6.84 4.71
C ILE A 90 -9.83 8.32 4.92
N ALA A 91 -9.22 8.93 5.94
CA ALA A 91 -9.36 10.35 6.22
C ALA A 91 -9.05 11.23 5.00
N ARG A 92 -7.92 10.97 4.33
CA ARG A 92 -7.52 11.72 3.12
C ARG A 92 -8.47 11.53 1.95
N ARG A 93 -9.02 10.31 1.78
CA ARG A 93 -10.00 10.03 0.72
C ARG A 93 -11.32 10.78 0.98
N ILE A 94 -11.79 10.80 2.23
CA ILE A 94 -12.98 11.55 2.64
C ILE A 94 -12.75 13.06 2.49
N GLU A 95 -11.60 13.58 2.93
CA GLU A 95 -11.23 15.00 2.74
C GLU A 95 -11.33 15.42 1.27
N ARG A 96 -10.83 14.58 0.35
CA ARG A 96 -10.95 14.84 -1.10
C ARG A 96 -12.39 14.82 -1.59
N ALA A 97 -13.21 13.88 -1.12
CA ALA A 97 -14.63 13.82 -1.50
C ALA A 97 -15.39 15.06 -0.99
N VAL A 98 -15.13 15.50 0.25
CA VAL A 98 -15.71 16.72 0.83
C VAL A 98 -15.27 17.97 0.07
N GLU A 99 -13.98 18.06 -0.28
CA GLU A 99 -13.48 19.18 -1.07
C GLU A 99 -14.08 19.20 -2.49
N TRP A 100 -14.21 18.04 -3.13
CA TRP A 100 -14.91 17.92 -4.41
C TRP A 100 -16.35 18.40 -4.30
N LYS A 101 -17.08 17.98 -3.26
CA LYS A 101 -18.45 18.42 -2.96
C LYS A 101 -18.54 19.94 -2.83
N ARG A 102 -17.61 20.53 -2.08
CA ARG A 102 -17.52 21.98 -1.87
C ARG A 102 -17.32 22.75 -3.18
N LEU A 103 -16.50 22.22 -4.09
CA LEU A 103 -16.21 22.85 -5.39
C LEU A 103 -17.35 22.72 -6.41
N HIS A 104 -18.16 21.65 -6.33
CA HIS A 104 -19.19 21.34 -7.33
C HIS A 104 -20.63 21.66 -6.86
N GLY A 105 -20.81 22.07 -5.60
CA GLY A 105 -22.08 22.63 -5.10
C GLY A 105 -23.26 21.65 -5.05
N ARG A 106 -23.01 20.34 -5.19
CA ARG A 106 -24.05 19.30 -5.10
C ARG A 106 -24.05 18.71 -3.68
N GLY A 107 -25.15 18.97 -2.99
CA GLY A 107 -25.44 18.67 -1.59
C GLY A 107 -26.21 17.38 -1.45
#